data_AF-A0A5K0V0K5-F1
#
_entry.id   AF-A0A5K0V0K5-F1
#
_cell.length_a   1.000
_cell.length_b   1.000
_cell.length_c   1.000
_cell.angle_alpha   90.00
_cell.angle_beta   90.00
_cell.angle_gamma   90.00
#
_symmetry.space_group_name_H-M   'P 1'
#
loop_
_entity.id
_entity.type
_entity.pdbx_description
1 polymer ?
#
loop_
_entity_poly.entity_id
_entity_poly.type
_entity_poly.pdbx_seq_one_letter_code
_entity_poly.pdbx_strand_id
1 'polypeptide(L)'
;IYFIQLTGTTPLYRTLAALSEKHGPLFSLQLGQRCVIVVGSMALAKECFTVNDRAFAGRPPLEGWKRLGYNRAMFAFSPYGPYFGELRKIVAIELLSRNSSWSSTSGSFVRRFYRSR
;
A
#
# COMPACT_ATOMS: atom_id res chain seq x y z
N ILE A 1 10.99 -22.87 -4.86
CA ILE A 1 11.21 -21.45 -4.52
C ILE A 1 11.88 -20.80 -5.71
N TYR A 2 11.17 -19.97 -6.48
CA TYR A 2 11.70 -19.39 -7.71
C TYR A 2 12.41 -18.07 -7.40
N PHE A 3 13.72 -18.03 -7.66
CA PHE A 3 14.54 -16.83 -7.57
C PHE A 3 14.37 -16.06 -8.89
N ILE A 4 13.38 -15.18 -8.97
CA ILE A 4 13.09 -14.45 -10.21
C ILE A 4 13.88 -13.15 -10.18
N GLN A 5 14.83 -13.02 -11.10
CA GLN A 5 15.49 -11.75 -11.38
C GLN A 5 14.48 -10.81 -12.06
N LEU A 6 13.92 -9.88 -11.30
CA LEU A 6 13.01 -8.83 -11.76
C LEU A 6 13.74 -7.70 -12.52
N THR A 7 14.95 -7.95 -13.03
CA THR A 7 15.87 -6.94 -13.56
C THR A 7 15.71 -6.69 -15.07
N GLY A 8 14.59 -7.11 -15.66
CA GLY A 8 14.30 -6.91 -17.08
C GLY A 8 13.76 -5.52 -17.40
N THR A 9 13.80 -5.14 -18.68
CA THR A 9 13.11 -3.95 -19.23
C THR A 9 11.60 -4.11 -19.29
N THR A 10 11.09 -5.32 -19.05
CA THR A 10 9.66 -5.61 -19.01
C THR A 10 9.05 -5.15 -17.69
N PRO A 11 7.87 -4.51 -17.73
CA PRO A 11 7.24 -4.02 -16.50
C PRO A 11 6.81 -5.19 -15.62
N LEU A 12 6.99 -5.02 -14.30
CA LEU A 12 6.79 -6.09 -13.31
C LEU A 12 5.40 -6.71 -13.33
N TYR A 13 4.36 -5.93 -13.64
CA TYR A 13 3.00 -6.48 -13.71
C TYR A 13 2.82 -7.50 -14.85
N ARG A 14 3.56 -7.35 -15.97
CA ARG A 14 3.49 -8.30 -17.09
C ARG A 14 4.20 -9.60 -16.79
N THR A 15 5.36 -9.53 -16.13
CA THR A 15 6.09 -10.74 -15.72
C THR A 15 5.30 -11.53 -14.68
N LEU A 16 4.66 -10.85 -13.71
CA LEU A 16 3.78 -11.48 -12.74
C LEU A 16 2.52 -12.10 -13.38
N ALA A 17 1.93 -11.44 -14.38
CA ALA A 17 0.81 -12.00 -15.13
C ALA A 17 1.19 -13.30 -15.86
N ALA A 18 2.31 -13.30 -16.58
CA ALA A 18 2.82 -14.48 -17.28
C ALA A 18 3.18 -15.63 -16.31
N LEU A 19 3.61 -15.31 -15.09
CA LEU A 19 3.83 -16.32 -14.04
C LEU A 19 2.53 -16.87 -13.47
N SER A 20 1.50 -16.03 -13.34
CA SER A 20 0.18 -16.48 -12.90
C SER A 20 -0.46 -17.44 -13.91
N GLU A 21 -0.25 -17.23 -15.21
CA GLU A 21 -0.71 -18.18 -16.24
C GLU A 21 -0.03 -19.55 -16.11
N LYS A 22 1.24 -19.60 -15.69
CA LYS A 22 2.01 -20.86 -15.55
C LYS A 22 1.75 -21.59 -14.23
N HIS A 23 1.62 -20.85 -13.14
CA HIS A 23 1.56 -21.41 -11.78
C HIS A 23 0.16 -21.37 -11.15
N GLY A 24 -0.79 -20.69 -11.79
CA GLY A 24 -2.15 -20.53 -11.31
C GLY A 24 -2.44 -19.15 -10.71
N PRO A 25 -3.70 -18.93 -10.30
CA PRO A 25 -4.19 -17.63 -9.84
C PRO A 25 -3.65 -17.20 -8.47
N LEU A 26 -3.01 -18.09 -7.72
CA LEU A 26 -2.41 -17.84 -6.42
C LEU A 26 -1.08 -18.60 -6.34
N PHE A 27 0.04 -17.88 -6.20
CA PHE A 27 1.35 -18.52 -6.08
C PHE A 27 2.28 -17.72 -5.17
N SER A 28 3.25 -18.44 -4.57
CA SER A 28 4.29 -17.83 -3.73
C SER A 28 5.56 -17.56 -4.52
N LEU A 29 6.14 -16.39 -4.34
CA LEU A 29 7.37 -15.94 -4.96
C LEU A 29 8.35 -15.47 -3.87
N GLN A 30 9.64 -15.81 -4.00
CA GLN A 30 10.65 -15.19 -3.14
C GLN A 30 11.29 -14.00 -3.85
N LEU A 31 11.07 -12.81 -3.26
CA LEU A 31 11.67 -11.55 -3.66
C LEU A 31 12.88 -11.27 -2.77
N GLY A 32 14.06 -11.69 -3.25
CA GLY A 32 15.29 -11.63 -2.46
C GLY A 32 15.16 -12.49 -1.21
N GLN A 33 15.16 -11.87 -0.03
CA GLN A 33 15.01 -12.56 1.27
C GLN A 33 13.57 -12.60 1.79
N ARG A 34 12.59 -12.04 1.06
CA ARG A 34 11.19 -11.97 1.50
C ARG A 34 10.32 -12.88 0.65
N CYS A 35 9.50 -13.69 1.31
CA CYS A 35 8.44 -14.43 0.64
C CYS A 35 7.23 -13.51 0.41
N VAL A 36 6.67 -13.53 -0.80
CA VAL A 36 5.51 -12.75 -1.22
C VAL A 36 4.50 -13.69 -1.88
N ILE A 37 3.22 -13.49 -1.59
CA ILE A 37 2.14 -14.20 -2.25
C ILE A 37 1.55 -13.27 -3.30
N VAL A 38 1.46 -13.76 -4.53
CA VAL A 38 0.89 -13.02 -5.66
C VAL A 38 -0.51 -13.55 -5.92
N VAL A 39 -1.47 -12.63 -5.99
CA VAL A 39 -2.87 -12.91 -6.30
C VAL A 39 -3.15 -12.39 -7.71
N GLY A 40 -3.33 -13.31 -8.66
CA GLY A 40 -3.58 -13.02 -10.08
C GLY A 40 -5.06 -13.08 -10.49
N SER A 41 -5.96 -13.56 -9.63
CA SER A 41 -7.39 -13.66 -9.92
C SER A 41 -8.19 -12.50 -9.32
N MET A 42 -9.15 -11.98 -10.10
CA MET A 42 -10.08 -10.95 -9.65
C MET A 42 -10.99 -11.43 -8.51
N ALA A 43 -11.41 -12.69 -8.52
CA ALA A 43 -12.27 -13.25 -7.47
C ALA A 43 -11.54 -13.26 -6.11
N LEU A 44 -10.31 -13.75 -6.10
CA LEU A 44 -9.46 -13.77 -4.90
C LEU A 44 -9.10 -12.35 -4.44
N ALA A 45 -8.77 -11.45 -5.37
CA ALA A 45 -8.49 -10.06 -5.05
C ALA A 45 -9.71 -9.38 -4.41
N LYS A 46 -10.93 -9.65 -4.90
CA LYS A 46 -12.16 -9.14 -4.32
C LYS A 46 -12.31 -9.62 -2.88
N GLU A 47 -12.16 -10.92 -2.62
CA GLU A 47 -12.25 -11.47 -1.25
C GLU A 47 -11.20 -10.86 -0.30
N CYS A 48 -9.96 -10.69 -0.76
CA CYS A 48 -8.89 -10.05 0.01
C CYS A 48 -9.22 -8.60 0.39
N PHE A 49 -9.81 -7.81 -0.52
CA PHE A 49 -10.07 -6.39 -0.30
C PHE A 49 -11.48 -6.07 0.21
N THR A 50 -12.41 -7.02 0.21
CA THR A 50 -13.76 -6.81 0.77
C THR A 50 -13.97 -7.54 2.09
N VAL A 51 -13.72 -8.84 2.16
CA VAL A 51 -14.02 -9.66 3.36
C VAL A 51 -12.88 -9.55 4.37
N ASN A 52 -11.64 -9.59 3.88
CA ASN A 52 -10.44 -9.63 4.71
C ASN A 52 -9.62 -8.34 4.63
N ASP A 53 -10.27 -7.21 4.31
CA ASP A 53 -9.62 -5.93 4.05
C ASP A 53 -8.66 -5.50 5.17
N ARG A 54 -9.05 -5.72 6.43
CA ARG A 54 -8.25 -5.40 7.62
C ARG A 54 -6.98 -6.24 7.74
N ALA A 55 -7.02 -7.51 7.34
CA ALA A 55 -5.84 -8.38 7.37
C ALA A 55 -4.81 -7.97 6.30
N PHE A 56 -5.28 -7.53 5.13
CA PHE A 56 -4.45 -7.10 4.01
C PHE A 56 -4.13 -5.59 4.00
N ALA A 57 -4.71 -4.81 4.91
CA ALA A 57 -4.44 -3.38 5.04
C ALA A 57 -3.02 -3.07 5.58
N GLY A 58 -2.31 -4.07 6.10
CA GLY A 58 -0.93 -3.95 6.55
C GLY A 58 0.01 -3.47 5.44
N ARG A 59 0.99 -2.63 5.81
CA ARG A 59 2.09 -2.22 4.93
C ARG A 59 3.38 -2.87 5.43
N PRO A 60 4.10 -3.63 4.59
CA PRO A 60 5.31 -4.31 5.02
C PRO A 60 6.38 -3.28 5.45
N PRO A 61 7.12 -3.54 6.54
CA PRO A 61 8.17 -2.66 7.00
C PRO A 61 9.35 -2.71 6.03
N LEU A 62 9.37 -1.80 5.06
CA LEU A 62 10.50 -1.60 4.15
C LEU A 62 11.29 -0.37 4.62
N GLU A 63 12.61 -0.47 4.65
CA GLU A 63 13.48 0.65 5.03
C GLU A 63 13.37 1.83 4.07
N GLY A 64 13.12 1.55 2.78
CA GLY A 64 12.80 2.59 1.79
C GLY A 64 11.59 3.43 2.20
N TRP A 65 10.51 2.78 2.65
CA TRP A 65 9.31 3.48 3.14
C TRP A 65 9.54 4.24 4.45
N LYS A 66 10.44 3.75 5.31
CA LYS A 66 10.82 4.48 6.52
C LYS A 66 11.51 5.80 6.16
N ARG A 67 12.42 5.80 5.19
CA ARG A 67 13.15 6.99 4.75
C ARG A 67 12.27 7.95 3.94
N LEU A 68 11.54 7.43 2.95
CA LEU A 68 10.66 8.24 2.08
C LEU A 68 9.42 8.76 2.82
N GLY A 69 8.87 7.95 3.73
CA GLY A 69 7.62 8.25 4.42
C GLY A 69 7.77 9.01 5.74
N TYR A 70 8.88 9.73 5.98
CA TYR A 70 9.17 10.42 7.24
C TYR A 70 8.97 9.52 8.47
N ASN A 71 9.69 8.40 8.51
CA ASN A 71 9.54 7.34 9.49
C ASN A 71 8.13 6.73 9.52
N ARG A 72 7.54 6.49 8.34
CA ARG A 72 6.17 5.95 8.15
C ARG A 72 5.05 6.84 8.69
N ALA A 73 5.29 8.14 8.81
CA ALA A 73 4.28 9.12 9.14
C ALA A 73 3.39 9.47 7.92
N MET A 74 3.88 9.26 6.71
CA MET A 74 3.15 9.57 5.48
C MET A 74 1.95 8.63 5.27
N PHE A 75 0.81 9.19 4.85
CA PHE A 75 -0.46 8.46 4.64
C PHE A 75 -0.31 7.17 3.83
N ALA A 76 0.47 7.17 2.74
CA ALA A 76 0.65 6.00 1.87
C ALA A 76 1.46 4.85 2.50
N PHE A 77 2.34 5.15 3.45
CA PHE A 77 3.33 4.23 4.01
C PHE A 77 3.15 3.91 5.49
N SER A 78 2.15 4.54 6.12
CA SER A 78 1.85 4.33 7.52
C SER A 78 1.27 2.93 7.76
N PRO A 79 1.71 2.21 8.81
CA PRO A 79 1.11 0.92 9.17
C PRO A 79 -0.35 1.12 9.58
N TYR A 80 -1.18 0.11 9.33
CA TYR A 80 -2.57 0.13 9.74
C TYR A 80 -2.69 0.23 11.27
N GLY A 81 -3.47 1.19 11.76
CA GLY A 81 -3.64 1.49 13.19
C GLY A 81 -4.47 2.75 13.44
N PRO A 82 -4.64 3.17 14.71
CA PRO A 82 -5.41 4.38 15.06
C PRO A 82 -4.92 5.63 14.32
N TYR A 83 -3.60 5.81 14.25
CA TYR A 83 -2.96 6.90 13.51
C TYR A 83 -3.33 6.92 12.02
N PHE A 84 -3.27 5.77 11.34
CA PHE A 84 -3.68 5.67 9.94
C PHE A 84 -5.17 6.02 9.75
N GLY A 85 -6.03 5.63 10.70
CA GLY A 85 -7.44 5.99 10.71
C GLY A 85 -7.67 7.50 10.80
N GLU A 86 -6.96 8.19 11.69
CA GLU A 86 -7.01 9.64 11.82
C GLU A 86 -6.49 10.36 10.57
N LEU A 87 -5.35 9.92 10.05
CA LEU A 87 -4.81 10.44 8.79
C LEU A 87 -5.78 10.29 7.63
N ARG A 88 -6.44 9.13 7.50
CA ARG A 88 -7.42 8.89 6.43
C ARG A 88 -8.61 9.85 6.53
N LYS A 89 -9.08 10.15 7.74
CA LYS A 89 -10.15 11.13 7.97
C LYS A 89 -9.71 12.53 7.56
N ILE A 90 -8.50 12.93 7.97
CA ILE A 90 -7.95 14.25 7.61
C ILE A 90 -7.83 14.36 6.09
N VAL A 91 -7.18 13.39 5.43
CA VAL A 91 -7.02 13.37 3.96
C VAL A 91 -8.37 13.39 3.24
N ALA A 92 -9.35 12.62 3.70
CA ALA A 92 -10.67 12.57 3.07
C ALA A 92 -11.40 13.92 3.12
N ILE A 93 -11.33 14.63 4.25
CA ILE A 93 -12.00 15.92 4.44
C ILE A 93 -11.24 17.05 3.74
N GLU A 94 -9.92 17.04 3.85
CA GLU A 94 -9.08 18.20 3.52
C GLU A 94 -8.50 18.13 2.09
N LEU A 95 -8.37 16.95 1.50
CA LEU A 95 -7.78 16.77 0.16
C LEU A 95 -8.76 16.18 -0.87
N LEU A 96 -9.65 15.27 -0.45
CA LEU A 96 -10.57 14.56 -1.36
C LEU A 96 -12.00 15.11 -1.33
N SER A 97 -12.30 16.06 -0.45
CA SER A 97 -13.61 16.71 -0.40
C SER A 97 -13.77 17.71 -1.53
N ARG A 98 -14.97 17.77 -2.13
CA ARG A 98 -15.31 18.72 -3.20
C ARG A 98 -15.09 20.19 -2.80
N ASN A 99 -15.16 20.49 -1.50
CA ASN A 99 -15.03 21.83 -0.96
C ASN A 99 -13.66 22.09 -0.32
N SER A 100 -12.63 21.28 -0.60
CA SER A 100 -11.29 21.50 -0.08
C SER A 100 -10.66 22.75 -0.71
N SER A 101 -10.77 23.89 -0.05
CA SER A 101 -9.92 25.04 -0.36
C SER A 101 -8.55 24.81 0.25
N TRP A 102 -7.63 24.25 -0.55
CA TRP A 102 -6.25 23.95 -0.15
C TRP A 102 -5.63 25.11 0.66
N SER A 103 -5.81 26.35 0.22
CA SER A 103 -5.28 27.56 0.86
C SER A 103 -5.75 27.77 2.30
N SER A 104 -7.03 27.53 2.60
CA SER A 104 -7.57 27.64 3.97
C SER A 104 -7.23 26.42 4.83
N THR A 105 -7.17 25.25 4.20
CA THR A 105 -7.01 23.94 4.84
C THR A 105 -5.55 23.55 5.13
N SER A 106 -4.56 24.12 4.43
CA SER A 106 -3.15 23.74 4.59
C SER A 106 -2.67 23.87 6.04
N GLY A 107 -3.05 24.96 6.70
CA GLY A 107 -2.67 25.22 8.09
C GLY A 107 -3.39 24.35 9.12
N SER A 108 -4.63 23.93 8.86
CA SER A 108 -5.35 22.96 9.71
C SER A 108 -4.80 21.56 9.50
N PHE A 109 -4.51 21.18 8.25
CA PHE A 109 -3.90 19.90 7.89
C PHE A 109 -2.57 19.70 8.59
N VAL A 110 -1.63 20.65 8.47
CA VAL A 110 -0.30 20.54 9.09
C VAL A 110 -0.43 20.41 10.61
N ARG A 111 -1.22 21.27 11.28
CA ARG A 111 -1.41 21.21 12.73
C ARG A 111 -2.00 19.88 13.20
N ARG A 112 -2.98 19.34 12.47
CA ARG A 112 -3.67 18.10 12.83
C ARG A 112 -2.82 16.86 12.51
N PHE A 113 -2.02 16.92 11.45
CA PHE A 113 -1.01 15.92 11.11
C PHE A 113 0.10 15.84 12.18
N TYR A 114 0.65 16.98 12.61
CA TYR A 114 1.68 17.03 13.66
C TYR A 114 1.16 16.66 15.06
N ARG A 115 -0.13 16.90 15.36
CA ARG A 115 -0.75 16.57 16.66
C ARG A 115 -1.07 15.08 16.83
N SER A 116 -1.27 14.33 15.74
CA SER A 116 -1.58 12.90 15.76
C SER A 116 -0.32 12.03 16.01
N ARG A 117 0.86 12.64 16.15
CA ARG A 117 2.14 11.99 16.31
C ARG A 117 2.54 11.77 17.78
#